data_AF-A0A938RKS0-F1
#
_entry.id   AF-A0A938RKS0-F1
#
_cell.length_a   1.000
_cell.length_b   1.000
_cell.length_c   1.000
_cell.angle_alpha   90.00
_cell.angle_beta   90.00
_cell.angle_gamma   90.00
#
_symmetry.space_group_name_H-M   'P 1'
#
loop_
_entity.id
_entity.type
_entity.pdbx_description
1 polymer ?
#
loop_
_entity_poly.entity_id
_entity_poly.type
_entity_poly.pdbx_seq_one_letter_code
_entity_poly.pdbx_strand_id
1 'polypeptide(L)'
;MMTEKTLGIDIGSTALKLCLVAEGSGVEHAILPHEGDIPGTLTRLMDLLGAVRPLRGLVTGNEGRRRVELPEVIAAVAVESGLDALNLKPRAVVSMGGEDLVVYVLNDRGRMVNTYSGNKCASGTGEFFRQQLGRMNLRIEDIDEACDGACAYRISARCSVFMKSDCTHRLNKGEASKGDIVLSLSKVMADKVSEFLTKAKISTGQVVLIGGVTQNRFLVDFIREGRPGIDFVLPDQAPYFEAFGAAHLARSQGALLPEGELLRPGSVLVFKTFKPLSESVNLVHHAPSRRGAYDPDAEYVLGVDGGSTTTKAALINVKTLEIVAEHYGRTHG
;
A
#
# COMPACT_ATOMS: atom_id res chain seq x y z
N MET A 1 9.36 -19.81 -33.66
CA MET A 1 9.69 -20.07 -32.25
C MET A 1 8.85 -19.14 -31.42
N MET A 2 7.97 -19.65 -30.54
CA MET A 2 7.31 -18.79 -29.55
C MET A 2 8.40 -18.27 -28.61
N THR A 3 8.50 -16.96 -28.45
CA THR A 3 9.38 -16.34 -27.46
C THR A 3 8.96 -16.84 -26.08
N GLU A 4 9.88 -17.48 -25.34
CA GLU A 4 9.58 -18.04 -24.03
C GLU A 4 9.24 -16.90 -23.06
N LYS A 5 7.95 -16.78 -22.69
CA LYS A 5 7.49 -15.84 -21.66
C LYS A 5 7.74 -16.44 -20.29
N THR A 6 8.19 -15.62 -19.35
CA THR A 6 8.33 -15.97 -17.94
C THR A 6 7.51 -15.04 -17.05
N LEU A 7 7.02 -15.58 -15.95
CA LEU A 7 6.16 -14.90 -14.97
C LEU A 7 6.90 -14.71 -13.65
N GLY A 8 6.88 -13.49 -13.14
CA GLY A 8 7.22 -13.18 -11.76
C GLY A 8 5.98 -12.81 -10.98
N ILE A 9 5.85 -13.36 -9.78
CA ILE A 9 4.76 -13.05 -8.85
C ILE A 9 5.38 -12.48 -7.57
N ASP A 10 5.06 -11.23 -7.23
CA ASP A 10 5.36 -10.65 -5.91
C ASP A 10 4.10 -10.63 -5.04
N ILE A 11 4.15 -11.36 -3.92
CA ILE A 11 3.12 -11.30 -2.88
C ILE A 11 3.62 -10.38 -1.76
N GLY A 12 3.34 -9.07 -1.93
CA GLY A 12 3.67 -8.05 -0.94
C GLY A 12 2.76 -8.07 0.29
N SER A 13 2.94 -7.09 1.18
CA SER A 13 2.13 -6.90 2.39
C SER A 13 0.71 -6.38 2.11
N THR A 14 0.53 -5.56 1.07
CA THR A 14 -0.75 -4.93 0.74
C THR A 14 -1.27 -5.24 -0.66
N ALA A 15 -0.37 -5.61 -1.59
CA ALA A 15 -0.68 -5.79 -2.99
C ALA A 15 0.12 -6.94 -3.61
N LEU A 16 -0.53 -7.63 -4.56
CA LEU A 16 0.11 -8.57 -5.47
C LEU A 16 0.53 -7.83 -6.73
N LYS A 17 1.70 -8.20 -7.27
CA LYS A 17 2.18 -7.73 -8.57
C LYS A 17 2.60 -8.92 -9.41
N LEU A 18 2.13 -8.95 -10.64
CA LEU A 18 2.57 -9.92 -11.63
C LEU A 18 3.33 -9.19 -12.75
N CYS A 19 4.37 -9.83 -13.25
CA CYS A 19 5.17 -9.34 -14.35
C CYS A 19 5.44 -10.47 -15.34
N LEU A 20 5.12 -10.24 -16.62
CA LEU A 20 5.46 -11.11 -17.74
C LEU A 20 6.61 -10.49 -18.53
N VAL A 21 7.64 -11.30 -18.78
CA VAL A 21 8.80 -10.91 -19.59
C VAL A 21 8.94 -11.93 -20.71
N ALA A 22 8.95 -11.48 -21.97
CA ALA A 22 9.37 -12.31 -23.10
C ALA A 22 10.73 -11.84 -23.64
N GLU A 23 11.45 -12.76 -24.26
CA GLU A 23 12.71 -12.47 -24.92
C GLU A 23 12.49 -11.53 -26.13
N GLY A 24 13.16 -10.37 -26.12
CA GLY A 24 13.07 -9.38 -27.20
C GLY A 24 11.75 -8.63 -27.30
N SER A 25 10.78 -8.88 -26.41
CA SER A 25 9.53 -8.11 -26.32
C SER A 25 9.50 -7.24 -25.06
N GLY A 26 8.54 -6.33 -25.02
CA GLY A 26 8.28 -5.49 -23.84
C GLY A 26 7.86 -6.29 -22.60
N VAL A 27 7.76 -5.56 -21.49
CA VAL A 27 7.33 -6.05 -20.17
C VAL A 27 5.83 -5.78 -20.01
N GLU A 28 5.06 -6.79 -19.63
CA GLU A 28 3.64 -6.64 -19.27
C GLU A 28 3.50 -6.84 -17.77
N HIS A 29 2.70 -6.02 -17.09
CA HIS A 29 2.54 -6.12 -15.63
C HIS A 29 1.13 -5.74 -15.18
N ALA A 30 0.74 -6.25 -14.02
CA ALA A 30 -0.51 -5.90 -13.36
C ALA A 30 -0.32 -5.90 -11.85
N ILE A 31 -0.99 -4.95 -11.18
CA ILE A 31 -0.88 -4.72 -9.74
C ILE A 31 -2.30 -4.61 -9.19
N LEU A 32 -2.61 -5.37 -8.14
CA LEU A 32 -3.88 -5.24 -7.42
C LEU A 32 -3.67 -5.31 -5.91
N PRO A 33 -4.35 -4.46 -5.12
CA PRO A 33 -4.43 -4.63 -3.68
C PRO A 33 -5.16 -5.94 -3.39
N HIS A 34 -4.63 -6.75 -2.46
CA HIS A 34 -5.25 -8.03 -2.16
C HIS A 34 -6.31 -7.98 -1.07
N GLU A 35 -6.25 -6.98 -0.18
CA GLU A 35 -7.20 -6.80 0.94
C GLU A 35 -7.41 -8.05 1.83
N GLY A 36 -6.52 -9.04 1.72
CA GLY A 36 -6.55 -10.32 2.44
C GLY A 36 -6.94 -11.51 1.56
N ASP A 37 -7.54 -11.25 0.40
CA ASP A 37 -7.91 -12.24 -0.61
C ASP A 37 -6.74 -12.49 -1.60
N ILE A 38 -5.66 -13.12 -1.13
CA ILE A 38 -4.55 -13.55 -2.01
C ILE A 38 -5.05 -14.47 -3.15
N PRO A 39 -5.88 -15.52 -2.89
CA PRO A 39 -6.36 -16.43 -3.93
C PRO A 39 -7.11 -15.75 -5.07
N GLY A 40 -8.15 -14.98 -4.75
CA GLY A 40 -8.97 -14.31 -5.74
C GLY A 40 -8.19 -13.21 -6.44
N THR A 41 -7.29 -12.51 -5.74
CA THR A 41 -6.45 -11.48 -6.35
C THR A 41 -5.46 -12.06 -7.36
N LEU A 42 -4.84 -13.19 -7.05
CA LEU A 42 -3.94 -13.87 -7.98
C LEU A 42 -4.69 -14.30 -9.25
N THR A 43 -5.90 -14.85 -9.10
CA THR A 43 -6.76 -15.24 -10.23
C THR A 43 -7.08 -14.03 -11.12
N ARG A 44 -7.56 -12.94 -10.52
CA ARG A 44 -7.85 -11.68 -11.23
C ARG A 44 -6.63 -11.14 -11.98
N LEU A 45 -5.44 -11.19 -11.36
CA LEU A 45 -4.20 -10.71 -11.99
C LEU A 45 -3.75 -11.58 -13.16
N MET A 46 -3.89 -12.91 -13.05
CA MET A 46 -3.60 -13.83 -14.15
C MET A 46 -4.50 -13.57 -15.36
N ASP A 47 -5.79 -13.33 -15.11
CA ASP A 47 -6.77 -13.00 -16.14
C ASP A 47 -6.48 -11.64 -16.81
N LEU A 48 -6.20 -10.61 -16.00
CA LEU A 48 -5.86 -9.26 -16.50
C LEU A 48 -4.62 -9.25 -17.40
N LEU A 49 -3.63 -10.10 -17.10
CA LEU A 49 -2.41 -10.23 -17.90
C LEU A 49 -2.56 -11.17 -19.10
N GLY A 50 -3.68 -11.89 -19.22
CA GLY A 50 -3.82 -12.94 -20.22
C GLY A 50 -2.70 -13.98 -20.12
N ALA A 51 -2.30 -14.34 -18.89
CA ALA A 51 -1.18 -15.24 -18.65
C ALA A 51 -1.58 -16.70 -18.96
N VAL A 52 -1.30 -17.14 -20.20
CA VAL A 52 -1.66 -18.48 -20.70
C VAL A 52 -0.57 -19.51 -20.42
N ARG A 53 -0.97 -20.72 -20.04
CA ARG A 53 -0.08 -21.88 -19.82
C ARG A 53 0.22 -22.62 -21.14
N PRO A 54 1.37 -23.31 -21.29
CA PRO A 54 2.44 -23.49 -20.29
C PRO A 54 3.25 -22.21 -20.11
N LEU A 55 3.53 -21.86 -18.84
CA LEU A 55 4.22 -20.64 -18.46
C LEU A 55 5.17 -20.96 -17.33
N ARG A 56 6.41 -20.47 -17.38
CA ARG A 56 7.38 -20.65 -16.30
C ARG A 56 7.27 -19.51 -15.31
N GLY A 57 7.12 -19.83 -14.03
CA GLY A 57 6.89 -18.87 -12.95
C GLY A 57 7.90 -18.96 -11.82
N LEU A 58 8.12 -17.82 -11.15
CA LEU A 58 8.84 -17.72 -9.88
C LEU A 58 8.13 -16.73 -8.95
N VAL A 59 8.12 -17.03 -7.65
CA VAL A 59 7.39 -16.24 -6.65
C VAL A 59 8.35 -15.58 -5.67
N THR A 60 8.07 -14.34 -5.31
CA THR A 60 8.79 -13.56 -4.31
C THR A 60 7.79 -12.85 -3.38
N GLY A 61 8.32 -12.03 -2.47
CA GLY A 61 7.54 -11.22 -1.54
C GLY A 61 7.63 -11.73 -0.10
N ASN A 62 6.60 -11.43 0.69
CA ASN A 62 6.52 -11.78 2.11
C ASN A 62 6.10 -13.25 2.31
N GLU A 63 5.70 -13.63 3.52
CA GLU A 63 5.31 -15.01 3.85
C GLU A 63 4.17 -15.56 2.97
N GLY A 64 3.38 -14.68 2.35
CA GLY A 64 2.38 -15.05 1.36
C GLY A 64 2.93 -15.81 0.16
N ARG A 65 4.21 -15.63 -0.21
CA ARG A 65 4.87 -16.37 -1.30
C ARG A 65 4.84 -17.89 -1.11
N ARG A 66 4.89 -18.35 0.15
CA ARG A 66 4.86 -19.78 0.53
C ARG A 66 3.52 -20.45 0.22
N ARG A 67 2.50 -19.65 -0.10
CA ARG A 67 1.15 -20.13 -0.44
C ARG A 67 1.00 -20.49 -1.92
N VAL A 68 1.98 -20.17 -2.77
CA VAL A 68 1.91 -20.44 -4.21
C VAL A 68 2.71 -21.71 -4.54
N GLU A 69 2.15 -22.58 -5.36
CA GLU A 69 2.73 -23.85 -5.82
C GLU A 69 3.75 -23.61 -6.94
N LEU A 70 4.79 -22.83 -6.60
CA LEU A 70 5.93 -22.49 -7.44
C LEU A 70 7.18 -22.37 -6.55
N PRO A 71 8.39 -22.46 -7.14
CA PRO A 71 9.62 -22.12 -6.44
C PRO A 71 9.58 -20.67 -5.94
N GLU A 72 10.17 -20.44 -4.77
CA GLU A 72 10.21 -19.12 -4.14
C GLU A 72 11.63 -18.59 -4.00
N VAL A 73 11.76 -17.27 -4.07
CA VAL A 73 12.97 -16.53 -3.71
C VAL A 73 12.63 -15.39 -2.76
N ILE A 74 13.62 -14.90 -2.03
CA ILE A 74 13.46 -13.70 -1.20
C ILE A 74 13.52 -12.44 -2.08
N ALA A 75 12.84 -11.37 -1.63
CA ALA A 75 12.78 -10.09 -2.36
C ALA A 75 14.17 -9.55 -2.72
N ALA A 76 15.15 -9.67 -1.83
CA ALA A 76 16.53 -9.26 -2.08
C ALA A 76 17.13 -9.87 -3.37
N VAL A 77 16.94 -11.18 -3.57
CA VAL A 77 17.47 -11.90 -4.75
C VAL A 77 16.70 -11.51 -6.02
N ALA A 78 15.39 -11.29 -5.91
CA ALA A 78 14.60 -10.79 -7.02
C ALA A 78 15.07 -9.37 -7.43
N VAL A 79 15.28 -8.47 -6.47
CA VAL A 79 15.80 -7.12 -6.72
C VAL A 79 17.17 -7.16 -7.41
N GLU A 80 18.11 -7.99 -6.95
CA GLU A 80 19.41 -8.17 -7.63
C GLU A 80 19.21 -8.59 -9.10
N SER A 81 18.32 -9.56 -9.36
CA SER A 81 18.01 -9.98 -10.74
C SER A 81 17.39 -8.88 -11.58
N GLY A 82 16.56 -8.00 -11.00
CA GLY A 82 15.97 -6.86 -11.70
C GLY A 82 17.02 -5.78 -12.02
N LEU A 83 17.97 -5.53 -11.11
CA LEU A 83 19.08 -4.62 -11.35
C LEU A 83 19.98 -5.13 -12.49
N ASP A 84 20.30 -6.42 -12.49
CA ASP A 84 21.09 -7.05 -13.55
C ASP A 84 20.39 -6.94 -14.92
N ALA A 85 19.06 -7.16 -14.96
CA ALA A 85 18.26 -7.04 -16.17
C ALA A 85 18.26 -5.61 -16.76
N LEU A 86 18.35 -4.57 -15.90
CA LEU A 86 18.45 -3.17 -16.32
C LEU A 86 19.91 -2.68 -16.43
N ASN A 87 20.90 -3.54 -16.18
CA ASN A 87 22.32 -3.20 -16.11
C ASN A 87 22.61 -2.02 -15.14
N LEU A 88 21.90 -1.99 -14.01
CA LEU A 88 22.08 -0.99 -12.95
C LEU A 88 23.04 -1.51 -11.88
N LYS A 89 23.98 -0.66 -11.45
CA LYS A 89 24.97 -0.99 -10.40
C LYS A 89 24.96 0.06 -9.29
N PRO A 90 23.84 0.20 -8.54
CA PRO A 90 23.73 1.22 -7.52
C PRO A 90 24.51 0.85 -6.26
N ARG A 91 24.82 1.86 -5.44
CA ARG A 91 25.36 1.64 -4.09
C ARG A 91 24.28 1.16 -3.11
N ALA A 92 23.03 1.56 -3.35
CA ALA A 92 21.90 1.13 -2.57
C ALA A 92 20.60 1.07 -3.37
N VAL A 93 19.66 0.25 -2.91
CA VAL A 93 18.27 0.26 -3.36
C VAL A 93 17.39 0.61 -2.18
N VAL A 94 16.45 1.55 -2.37
CA VAL A 94 15.41 1.87 -1.40
C VAL A 94 14.11 1.25 -1.90
N SER A 95 13.63 0.18 -1.25
CA SER A 95 12.31 -0.40 -1.49
C SER A 95 11.30 0.20 -0.53
N MET A 96 10.31 0.90 -1.09
CA MET A 96 9.25 1.61 -0.38
C MET A 96 7.92 0.89 -0.60
N GLY A 97 7.64 -0.05 0.31
CA GLY A 97 6.47 -0.91 0.28
C GLY A 97 5.25 -0.34 1.02
N GLY A 98 4.22 -1.18 1.14
CA GLY A 98 2.99 -0.85 1.84
C GLY A 98 3.18 -0.74 3.35
N GLU A 99 3.90 -1.67 3.96
CA GLU A 99 4.09 -1.73 5.42
C GLU A 99 5.57 -1.58 5.84
N ASP A 100 6.45 -1.56 4.85
CA ASP A 100 7.88 -1.75 5.00
C ASP A 100 8.68 -0.74 4.17
N LEU A 101 9.72 -0.21 4.79
CA LEU A 101 10.78 0.55 4.13
C LEU A 101 12.08 -0.20 4.32
N VAL A 102 12.74 -0.56 3.21
CA VAL A 102 13.98 -1.33 3.22
C VAL A 102 15.04 -0.62 2.40
N VAL A 103 16.25 -0.47 2.96
CA VAL A 103 17.44 -0.03 2.24
C VAL A 103 18.40 -1.21 2.12
N TYR A 104 18.62 -1.68 0.90
CA TYR A 104 19.62 -2.67 0.56
C TYR A 104 20.92 -1.96 0.19
N VAL A 105 22.04 -2.34 0.80
CA VAL A 105 23.38 -1.83 0.45
C VAL A 105 24.10 -2.86 -0.39
N LEU A 106 24.67 -2.41 -1.52
CA LEU A 106 25.32 -3.28 -2.50
C LEU A 106 26.83 -3.05 -2.51
N ASN A 107 27.59 -4.10 -2.84
CA ASN A 107 29.02 -4.00 -3.14
C ASN A 107 29.27 -3.76 -4.64
N ASP A 108 30.54 -3.60 -5.01
CA ASP A 108 30.95 -3.32 -6.41
C ASP A 108 30.62 -4.45 -7.40
N ARG A 109 30.26 -5.64 -6.90
CA ARG A 109 29.79 -6.77 -7.72
C ARG A 109 28.27 -6.79 -7.89
N GLY A 110 27.56 -5.75 -7.45
CA GLY A 110 26.10 -5.69 -7.51
C GLY A 110 25.40 -6.65 -6.53
N ARG A 111 26.10 -7.13 -5.51
CA ARG A 111 25.52 -8.04 -4.50
C ARG A 111 25.17 -7.30 -3.21
N MET A 112 24.00 -7.62 -2.65
CA MET A 112 23.57 -7.07 -1.37
C MET A 112 24.47 -7.59 -0.24
N VAL A 113 25.03 -6.66 0.52
CA VAL A 113 25.93 -6.93 1.65
C VAL A 113 25.35 -6.51 2.99
N ASN A 114 24.34 -5.63 3.00
CA ASN A 114 23.66 -5.23 4.22
C ASN A 114 22.22 -4.79 3.93
N THR A 115 21.38 -4.82 4.95
CA THR A 115 19.96 -4.42 4.85
C THR A 115 19.54 -3.63 6.08
N TYR A 116 18.86 -2.52 5.85
CA TYR A 116 18.27 -1.68 6.90
C TYR A 116 16.77 -1.61 6.69
N SER A 117 15.99 -2.23 7.58
CA SER A 117 14.52 -2.31 7.48
C SER A 117 13.82 -1.58 8.62
N GLY A 118 12.75 -0.85 8.29
CA GLY A 118 11.86 -0.21 9.25
C GLY A 118 10.48 -0.85 9.20
N ASN A 119 10.05 -1.49 10.27
CA ASN A 119 8.77 -2.22 10.33
C ASN A 119 8.01 -2.08 11.66
N LYS A 120 8.36 -1.12 12.52
CA LYS A 120 7.80 -1.02 13.88
C LYS A 120 6.71 0.06 14.06
N CYS A 121 6.46 0.89 13.05
CA CYS A 121 5.44 1.93 13.10
C CYS A 121 4.92 2.22 11.69
N ALA A 122 3.60 2.25 11.51
CA ALA A 122 2.96 2.55 10.22
C ALA A 122 3.21 3.99 9.73
N SER A 123 3.72 4.88 10.61
CA SER A 123 4.09 6.24 10.22
C SER A 123 5.20 6.22 9.17
N GLY A 124 4.93 6.80 8.00
CA GLY A 124 5.88 6.87 6.89
C GLY A 124 5.86 5.68 5.93
N THR A 125 4.82 4.82 5.99
CA THR A 125 4.63 3.68 5.08
C THR A 125 3.57 3.96 4.02
N GLY A 126 3.59 3.23 2.90
CA GLY A 126 2.65 3.41 1.80
C GLY A 126 1.19 3.16 2.19
N GLU A 127 0.92 2.19 3.06
CA GLU A 127 -0.43 1.86 3.50
C GLU A 127 -1.04 2.97 4.35
N PHE A 128 -0.25 3.58 5.24
CA PHE A 128 -0.73 4.73 6.00
C PHE A 128 -1.10 5.90 5.07
N PHE A 129 -0.25 6.19 4.08
CA PHE A 129 -0.51 7.22 3.09
C PHE A 129 -1.80 6.95 2.32
N ARG A 130 -1.97 5.72 1.78
CA ARG A 130 -3.19 5.28 1.09
C ARG A 130 -4.44 5.44 1.96
N GLN A 131 -4.36 5.09 3.24
CA GLN A 131 -5.46 5.26 4.18
C GLN A 131 -5.83 6.72 4.42
N GLN A 132 -4.87 7.65 4.40
CA GLN A 132 -5.16 9.08 4.51
C GLN A 132 -5.79 9.62 3.21
N LEU A 133 -5.31 9.19 2.04
CA LEU A 133 -5.94 9.54 0.77
C LEU A 133 -7.41 9.11 0.74
N GLY A 134 -7.70 7.85 1.08
CA GLY A 134 -9.07 7.33 1.10
C GLY A 134 -10.00 8.08 2.07
N ARG A 135 -9.48 8.62 3.17
CA ARG A 135 -10.25 9.48 4.09
C ARG A 135 -10.62 10.82 3.50
N MET A 136 -9.73 11.37 2.68
CA MET A 136 -9.96 12.62 1.95
C MET A 136 -10.71 12.38 0.64
N ASN A 137 -11.17 11.15 0.38
CA ASN A 137 -11.77 10.72 -0.88
C ASN A 137 -10.85 10.97 -2.09
N LEU A 138 -9.56 10.70 -1.90
CA LEU A 138 -8.52 10.78 -2.92
C LEU A 138 -7.94 9.38 -3.17
N ARG A 139 -7.41 9.20 -4.37
CA ARG A 139 -6.55 8.09 -4.79
C ARG A 139 -5.18 8.64 -5.16
N ILE A 140 -4.24 7.74 -5.45
CA ILE A 140 -2.86 8.17 -5.81
C ILE A 140 -2.86 8.96 -7.12
N GLU A 141 -3.79 8.68 -8.03
CA GLU A 141 -3.93 9.37 -9.31
C GLU A 141 -4.46 10.80 -9.13
N ASP A 142 -5.11 11.10 -8.00
CA ASP A 142 -5.75 12.38 -7.74
C ASP A 142 -4.79 13.37 -7.03
N ILE A 143 -3.57 12.93 -6.63
CA ILE A 143 -2.67 13.75 -5.80
C ILE A 143 -2.12 14.98 -6.52
N ASP A 144 -1.98 14.91 -7.84
CA ASP A 144 -1.38 15.99 -8.62
C ASP A 144 -2.29 17.21 -8.69
N GLU A 145 -3.57 16.96 -8.96
CA GLU A 145 -4.62 17.98 -8.92
C GLU A 145 -4.85 18.47 -7.50
N ALA A 146 -4.91 17.56 -6.51
CA ALA A 146 -5.16 17.92 -5.12
C ALA A 146 -4.09 18.86 -4.53
N CYS A 147 -2.85 18.76 -5.01
CA CYS A 147 -1.70 19.53 -4.52
C CYS A 147 -1.43 20.84 -5.28
N ASP A 148 -2.26 21.22 -6.24
CA ASP A 148 -2.07 22.51 -6.93
C ASP A 148 -2.20 23.68 -5.95
N GLY A 149 -1.20 24.56 -5.90
CA GLY A 149 -1.11 25.66 -4.94
C GLY A 149 -0.94 25.25 -3.47
N ALA A 150 -0.74 23.97 -3.17
CA ALA A 150 -0.57 23.47 -1.80
C ALA A 150 0.85 23.70 -1.26
N CYS A 151 1.01 23.69 0.07
CA CYS A 151 2.29 23.73 0.75
C CYS A 151 2.42 22.64 1.83
N ALA A 152 3.64 22.11 1.98
CA ALA A 152 3.94 21.18 3.06
C ALA A 152 4.08 21.92 4.40
N TYR A 153 3.48 21.38 5.46
CA TYR A 153 3.65 21.86 6.83
C TYR A 153 4.09 20.74 7.76
N ARG A 154 4.50 21.15 8.96
CA ARG A 154 4.93 20.22 9.99
C ARG A 154 3.72 19.53 10.62
N ILE A 155 3.67 18.21 10.49
CA ILE A 155 2.69 17.35 11.17
C ILE A 155 3.34 16.50 12.26
N SER A 156 2.54 16.08 13.23
CA SER A 156 2.95 15.11 14.24
C SER A 156 3.28 13.75 13.61
N ALA A 157 4.55 13.49 13.34
CA ALA A 157 4.99 12.39 12.49
C ALA A 157 5.47 11.11 13.22
N ARG A 158 5.49 11.10 14.56
CA ARG A 158 6.08 9.97 15.31
C ARG A 158 5.19 8.72 15.34
N CYS A 159 3.88 8.91 15.46
CA CYS A 159 2.88 7.84 15.54
C CYS A 159 1.78 8.09 14.53
N SER A 160 1.44 7.09 13.71
CA SER A 160 0.38 7.17 12.70
C SER A 160 -0.98 7.57 13.29
N VAL A 161 -1.27 7.17 14.54
CA VAL A 161 -2.50 7.54 15.24
C VAL A 161 -2.58 9.05 15.48
N PHE A 162 -1.50 9.65 15.98
CA PHE A 162 -1.45 11.10 16.21
C PHE A 162 -1.36 11.87 14.90
N MET A 163 -0.62 11.35 13.92
CA MET A 163 -0.53 11.94 12.59
C MET A 163 -1.91 12.04 11.94
N LYS A 164 -2.70 10.96 12.00
CA LYS A 164 -4.10 10.94 11.52
C LYS A 164 -4.94 12.00 12.22
N SER A 165 -4.89 12.07 13.55
CA SER A 165 -5.69 13.04 14.31
C SER A 165 -5.33 14.49 13.98
N ASP A 166 -4.04 14.79 13.84
CA ASP A 166 -3.54 16.11 13.43
C ASP A 166 -4.03 16.48 12.03
N CYS A 167 -3.90 15.57 11.06
CA CYS A 167 -4.41 15.74 9.69
C CYS A 167 -5.93 16.02 9.69
N THR A 168 -6.69 15.22 10.42
CA THR A 168 -8.16 15.37 10.51
C THR A 168 -8.54 16.69 11.17
N HIS A 169 -7.84 17.08 12.24
CA HIS A 169 -8.13 18.32 12.96
C HIS A 169 -7.95 19.54 12.07
N ARG A 170 -6.82 19.61 11.35
CA ARG A 170 -6.51 20.74 10.46
C ARG A 170 -7.50 20.87 9.31
N LEU A 171 -7.89 19.75 8.70
CA LEU A 171 -8.95 19.72 7.68
C LEU A 171 -10.27 20.27 8.24
N ASN A 172 -10.71 19.77 9.40
CA ASN A 172 -11.97 20.20 10.02
C ASN A 172 -11.95 21.69 10.44
N LYS A 173 -10.77 22.23 10.77
CA LYS A 173 -10.59 23.65 11.11
C LYS A 173 -10.43 24.56 9.89
N GLY A 174 -10.27 24.00 8.69
CA GLY A 174 -9.93 24.75 7.49
C GLY A 174 -8.52 25.34 7.52
N GLU A 175 -7.63 24.80 8.37
CA GLU A 175 -6.22 25.23 8.49
C GLU A 175 -5.32 24.60 7.42
N ALA A 176 -5.81 23.58 6.73
CA ALA A 176 -5.12 22.87 5.67
C ALA A 176 -6.10 22.39 4.61
N SER A 177 -5.68 22.45 3.36
CA SER A 177 -6.31 21.75 2.24
C SER A 177 -5.92 20.27 2.22
N LYS A 178 -6.63 19.48 1.41
CA LYS A 178 -6.28 18.08 1.15
C LYS A 178 -4.88 17.96 0.53
N GLY A 179 -4.53 18.88 -0.39
CA GLY A 179 -3.20 18.96 -0.98
C GLY A 179 -2.10 19.20 0.04
N ASP A 180 -2.31 20.11 0.98
CA ASP A 180 -1.31 20.41 2.00
C ASP A 180 -1.04 19.18 2.88
N ILE A 181 -2.08 18.41 3.21
CA ILE A 181 -1.96 17.13 3.93
C ILE A 181 -1.14 16.14 3.12
N VAL A 182 -1.44 15.99 1.81
CA VAL A 182 -0.72 15.09 0.91
C VAL A 182 0.77 15.44 0.86
N LEU A 183 1.12 16.71 0.62
CA LEU A 183 2.52 17.16 0.59
C LEU A 183 3.22 16.95 1.93
N SER A 184 2.56 17.25 3.04
CA SER A 184 3.11 17.06 4.39
C SER A 184 3.41 15.58 4.68
N LEU A 185 2.51 14.67 4.29
CA LEU A 185 2.72 13.23 4.42
C LEU A 185 3.84 12.72 3.52
N SER A 186 3.89 13.17 2.26
CA SER A 186 4.98 12.86 1.32
C SER A 186 6.34 13.27 1.89
N LYS A 187 6.42 14.46 2.52
CA LYS A 187 7.63 14.94 3.17
C LYS A 187 8.06 14.07 4.34
N VAL A 188 7.13 13.65 5.20
CA VAL A 188 7.41 12.74 6.33
C VAL A 188 7.99 11.41 5.85
N MET A 189 7.44 10.87 4.76
CA MET A 189 7.95 9.64 4.15
C MET A 189 9.35 9.84 3.55
N ALA A 190 9.59 10.94 2.85
CA ALA A 190 10.91 11.28 2.30
C ALA A 190 11.98 11.46 3.40
N ASP A 191 11.62 12.09 4.52
CA ASP A 191 12.50 12.22 5.69
C ASP A 191 12.85 10.86 6.28
N LYS A 192 11.91 9.91 6.23
CA LYS A 192 12.16 8.55 6.68
C LYS A 192 13.15 7.80 5.80
N VAL A 193 13.03 7.95 4.47
CA VAL A 193 14.01 7.43 3.51
C VAL A 193 15.40 8.01 3.79
N SER A 194 15.48 9.33 3.98
CA SER A 194 16.70 10.03 4.35
C SER A 194 17.34 9.48 5.64
N GLU A 195 16.55 9.27 6.70
CA GLU A 195 17.02 8.68 7.95
C GLU A 195 17.68 7.31 7.73
N PHE A 196 17.08 6.48 6.86
CA PHE A 196 17.57 5.14 6.55
C PHE A 196 18.84 5.16 5.71
N LEU A 197 18.93 6.04 4.72
CA LEU A 197 20.16 6.25 3.95
C LEU A 197 21.32 6.71 4.85
N THR A 198 21.06 7.61 5.82
CA THR A 198 22.07 7.99 6.82
C THR A 198 22.53 6.80 7.66
N LYS A 199 21.60 5.96 8.15
CA LYS A 199 21.96 4.75 8.92
C LYS A 199 22.77 3.76 8.09
N ALA A 200 22.44 3.65 6.80
CA ALA A 200 23.17 2.86 5.83
C ALA A 200 24.50 3.47 5.40
N LYS A 201 24.83 4.68 5.88
CA LYS A 201 26.03 5.45 5.51
C LYS A 201 26.12 5.72 4.00
N ILE A 202 24.98 5.90 3.36
CA ILE A 202 24.87 6.27 1.95
C ILE A 202 24.65 7.78 1.86
N SER A 203 25.66 8.49 1.36
CA SER A 203 25.62 9.95 1.18
C SER A 203 25.89 10.40 -0.26
N THR A 204 26.42 9.52 -1.11
CA THR A 204 26.74 9.80 -2.51
C THR A 204 26.60 8.55 -3.39
N GLY A 205 26.66 8.75 -4.70
CA GLY A 205 26.57 7.70 -5.71
C GLY A 205 25.14 7.39 -6.12
N GLN A 206 24.99 6.38 -6.98
CA GLN A 206 23.68 5.99 -7.52
C GLN A 206 22.87 5.21 -6.48
N VAL A 207 21.61 5.61 -6.30
CA VAL A 207 20.61 4.92 -5.47
C VAL A 207 19.36 4.69 -6.29
N VAL A 208 18.88 3.44 -6.34
CA VAL A 208 17.66 3.10 -7.08
C VAL A 208 16.46 3.12 -6.13
N LEU A 209 15.38 3.78 -6.53
CA LEU A 209 14.12 3.85 -5.81
C LEU A 209 13.12 2.85 -6.41
N ILE A 210 12.57 1.95 -5.60
CA ILE A 210 11.56 0.96 -6.02
C ILE A 210 10.40 0.89 -5.01
N GLY A 211 9.37 0.14 -5.38
CA GLY A 211 8.16 -0.09 -4.59
C GLY A 211 7.00 0.83 -5.00
N GLY A 212 5.77 0.40 -4.75
CA GLY A 212 4.56 1.08 -5.25
C GLY A 212 4.41 2.54 -4.79
N VAL A 213 5.07 2.92 -3.68
CA VAL A 213 5.07 4.28 -3.14
C VAL A 213 5.78 5.29 -4.07
N THR A 214 6.65 4.84 -4.98
CA THR A 214 7.32 5.72 -5.94
C THR A 214 6.37 6.43 -6.90
N GLN A 215 5.11 5.98 -7.00
CA GLN A 215 4.06 6.66 -7.74
C GLN A 215 3.68 8.03 -7.13
N ASN A 216 4.01 8.26 -5.86
CA ASN A 216 3.89 9.58 -5.25
C ASN A 216 5.06 10.46 -5.71
N ARG A 217 4.86 11.26 -6.76
CA ARG A 217 5.93 12.12 -7.32
C ARG A 217 6.49 13.11 -6.29
N PHE A 218 5.64 13.67 -5.42
CA PHE A 218 6.07 14.64 -4.40
C PHE A 218 7.02 14.03 -3.39
N LEU A 219 6.82 12.76 -3.04
CA LEU A 219 7.75 12.02 -2.20
C LEU A 219 9.10 11.85 -2.89
N VAL A 220 9.11 11.53 -4.19
CA VAL A 220 10.36 11.38 -4.96
C VAL A 220 11.10 12.71 -5.04
N ASP A 221 10.38 13.82 -5.27
CA ASP A 221 10.96 15.16 -5.31
C ASP A 221 11.56 15.55 -3.97
N PHE A 222 10.84 15.35 -2.86
CA PHE A 222 11.38 15.61 -1.52
C PHE A 222 12.59 14.73 -1.17
N ILE A 223 12.67 13.49 -1.65
CA ILE A 223 13.86 12.64 -1.47
C ILE A 223 15.06 13.26 -2.19
N ARG A 224 14.88 13.69 -3.45
CA ARG A 224 15.93 14.32 -4.25
C ARG A 224 16.42 15.62 -3.62
N GLU A 225 15.49 16.50 -3.23
CA GLU A 225 15.78 17.77 -2.56
C GLU A 225 16.50 17.58 -1.22
N GLY A 226 16.10 16.58 -0.43
CA GLY A 226 16.70 16.29 0.87
C GLY A 226 18.10 15.68 0.80
N ARG A 227 18.51 15.17 -0.37
CA ARG A 227 19.78 14.43 -0.57
C ARG A 227 20.43 14.75 -1.93
N PRO A 228 20.80 16.01 -2.20
CA PRO A 228 21.31 16.42 -3.52
C PRO A 228 22.66 15.79 -3.90
N GLY A 229 23.39 15.19 -2.94
CA GLY A 229 24.63 14.46 -3.21
C GLY A 229 24.45 13.04 -3.76
N ILE A 230 23.20 12.54 -3.80
CA ILE A 230 22.86 11.19 -4.26
C ILE A 230 22.20 11.28 -5.64
N ASP A 231 22.63 10.42 -6.56
CA ASP A 231 22.00 10.25 -7.87
C ASP A 231 20.85 9.23 -7.76
N PHE A 232 19.61 9.74 -7.67
CA PHE A 232 18.43 8.88 -7.54
C PHE A 232 17.90 8.45 -8.90
N VAL A 233 17.95 7.14 -9.14
CA VAL A 233 17.38 6.50 -10.33
C VAL A 233 16.03 5.90 -10.00
N LEU A 234 15.03 6.23 -10.81
CA LEU A 234 13.68 5.68 -10.73
C LEU A 234 13.37 4.93 -12.02
N PRO A 235 13.49 3.58 -12.05
CA PRO A 235 13.16 2.81 -13.23
C PRO A 235 11.64 2.73 -13.43
N ASP A 236 11.18 2.57 -14.67
CA ASP A 236 9.76 2.42 -15.00
C ASP A 236 9.11 1.21 -14.29
N GLN A 237 9.93 0.19 -14.00
CA GLN A 237 9.53 -1.03 -13.30
C GLN A 237 9.39 -0.84 -11.78
N ALA A 238 9.72 0.33 -11.23
CA ALA A 238 9.76 0.58 -9.79
C ALA A 238 8.52 0.07 -9.03
N PRO A 239 7.27 0.28 -9.48
CA PRO A 239 6.08 -0.18 -8.73
C PRO A 239 5.93 -1.70 -8.61
N TYR A 240 6.60 -2.47 -9.47
CA TYR A 240 6.52 -3.94 -9.55
C TYR A 240 7.90 -4.60 -9.65
N PHE A 241 8.94 -3.93 -9.15
CA PHE A 241 10.34 -4.26 -9.42
C PHE A 241 10.73 -5.66 -8.92
N GLU A 242 10.21 -6.08 -7.77
CA GLU A 242 10.41 -7.41 -7.22
C GLU A 242 9.81 -8.49 -8.12
N ALA A 243 8.60 -8.27 -8.67
CA ALA A 243 7.99 -9.18 -9.62
C ALA A 243 8.76 -9.20 -10.95
N PHE A 244 9.24 -8.05 -11.41
CA PHE A 244 10.09 -7.93 -12.60
C PHE A 244 11.37 -8.77 -12.47
N GLY A 245 12.08 -8.61 -11.35
CA GLY A 245 13.27 -9.40 -11.06
C GLY A 245 12.99 -10.90 -10.95
N ALA A 246 11.88 -11.29 -10.30
CA ALA A 246 11.45 -12.69 -10.23
C ALA A 246 11.14 -13.26 -11.63
N ALA A 247 10.53 -12.48 -12.53
CA ALA A 247 10.24 -12.89 -13.89
C ALA A 247 11.52 -13.17 -14.70
N HIS A 248 12.56 -12.36 -14.53
CA HIS A 248 13.87 -12.62 -15.15
C HIS A 248 14.54 -13.86 -14.58
N LEU A 249 14.51 -14.04 -13.26
CA LEU A 249 15.13 -15.18 -12.58
C LEU A 249 14.39 -16.50 -12.84
N ALA A 250 13.09 -16.44 -13.17
CA ALA A 250 12.27 -17.59 -13.48
C ALA A 250 12.84 -18.42 -14.63
N ARG A 251 13.62 -17.85 -15.56
CA ARG A 251 14.25 -18.60 -16.67
C ARG A 251 15.18 -19.71 -16.18
N SER A 252 15.95 -19.44 -15.12
CA SER A 252 16.93 -20.39 -14.58
C SER A 252 16.45 -21.11 -13.33
N GLN A 253 15.56 -20.50 -12.54
CA GLN A 253 15.13 -21.04 -11.23
C GLN A 253 13.62 -21.30 -11.14
N GLY A 254 12.84 -20.91 -12.14
CA GLY A 254 11.38 -21.08 -12.15
C GLY A 254 10.93 -22.45 -12.61
N ALA A 255 9.68 -22.79 -12.31
CA ALA A 255 9.02 -24.02 -12.75
C ALA A 255 7.80 -23.70 -13.62
N LEU A 256 7.32 -24.68 -14.40
CA LEU A 256 6.05 -24.52 -15.10
C LEU A 256 4.92 -24.37 -14.09
N LEU A 257 4.00 -23.45 -14.37
CA LEU A 257 2.76 -23.29 -13.61
C LEU A 257 1.98 -24.62 -13.62
N PRO A 258 1.38 -25.02 -12.48
CA PRO A 258 0.54 -26.22 -12.42
C PRO A 258 -0.68 -26.06 -13.33
N GLU A 259 -1.19 -27.16 -13.89
CA GLU A 259 -2.43 -27.14 -14.69
C GLU A 259 -3.68 -26.81 -13.85
N GLY A 260 -3.61 -27.05 -12.54
CA GLY A 260 -4.68 -26.76 -11.58
C GLY A 260 -4.56 -25.40 -10.91
N GLU A 261 -4.88 -25.35 -9.62
CA GLU A 261 -4.74 -24.14 -8.79
C GLU A 261 -3.28 -23.74 -8.62
N LEU A 262 -3.03 -22.44 -8.62
CA LEU A 262 -1.71 -21.86 -8.32
C LEU A 262 -1.36 -21.92 -6.83
N LEU A 263 -2.32 -22.20 -5.96
CA LEU A 263 -2.09 -22.22 -4.52
C LEU A 263 -1.64 -23.60 -4.05
N ARG A 264 -0.74 -23.62 -3.07
CA ARG A 264 -0.30 -24.84 -2.42
C ARG A 264 -1.49 -25.49 -1.71
N PRO A 265 -1.72 -26.81 -1.86
CA PRO A 265 -2.72 -27.53 -1.08
C PRO A 265 -2.54 -27.31 0.42
N GLY A 266 -3.65 -27.06 1.14
CA GLY A 266 -3.62 -26.82 2.58
C GLY A 266 -3.15 -25.43 3.02
N SER A 267 -2.88 -24.51 2.08
CA SER A 267 -2.49 -23.13 2.40
C SER A 267 -3.64 -22.26 2.95
N VAL A 268 -4.87 -22.78 3.07
CA VAL A 268 -6.02 -22.04 3.62
C VAL A 268 -5.72 -21.60 5.06
N LEU A 269 -5.75 -20.29 5.31
CA LEU A 269 -5.58 -19.73 6.65
C LEU A 269 -6.83 -20.04 7.47
N VAL A 270 -6.73 -21.03 8.36
CA VAL A 270 -7.76 -21.30 9.36
C VAL A 270 -7.39 -20.52 10.61
N PHE A 271 -7.96 -19.32 10.76
CA PHE A 271 -7.89 -18.62 12.04
C PHE A 271 -8.72 -19.38 13.07
N LYS A 272 -8.27 -19.37 14.32
CA LYS A 272 -9.10 -19.86 15.43
C LYS A 272 -10.36 -19.01 15.48
N THR A 273 -11.51 -19.64 15.22
CA THR A 273 -12.79 -18.97 15.36
C THR A 273 -13.18 -18.94 16.83
N PHE A 274 -13.62 -17.78 17.31
CA PHE A 274 -14.30 -17.70 18.59
C PHE A 274 -15.74 -18.19 18.43
N LYS A 275 -16.39 -18.45 19.56
CA LYS A 275 -17.84 -18.72 19.58
C LYS A 275 -18.59 -17.56 18.91
N PRO A 276 -19.66 -17.84 18.15
CA PRO A 276 -20.49 -16.80 17.56
C PRO A 276 -20.93 -15.78 18.62
N LEU A 277 -20.92 -14.49 18.26
CA LEU A 277 -21.44 -13.42 19.14
C LEU A 277 -22.90 -13.65 19.53
N SER A 278 -23.66 -14.39 18.73
CA SER A 278 -25.04 -14.81 19.05
C SER A 278 -25.15 -15.60 20.35
N GLU A 279 -24.11 -16.33 20.78
CA GLU A 279 -24.08 -17.02 22.08
C GLU A 279 -24.01 -16.06 23.28
N SER A 280 -23.62 -14.80 23.06
CA SER A 280 -23.44 -13.78 24.11
C SER A 280 -24.53 -12.72 24.12
N VAL A 281 -25.62 -12.89 23.36
CA VAL A 281 -26.71 -11.89 23.27
C VAL A 281 -27.37 -11.63 24.61
N ASN A 282 -27.42 -12.64 25.49
CA ASN A 282 -27.91 -12.51 26.87
C ASN A 282 -27.06 -11.58 27.74
N LEU A 283 -25.82 -11.25 27.33
CA LEU A 283 -24.95 -10.29 28.00
C LEU A 283 -25.15 -8.85 27.50
N VAL A 284 -25.94 -8.68 26.43
CA VAL A 284 -26.17 -7.37 25.79
C VAL A 284 -27.54 -6.85 26.19
N HIS A 285 -27.58 -5.72 26.90
CA HIS A 285 -28.82 -4.99 27.11
C HIS A 285 -29.11 -4.07 25.92
N HIS A 286 -30.11 -4.44 25.10
CA HIS A 286 -30.56 -3.62 23.99
C HIS A 286 -31.55 -2.55 24.47
N ALA A 287 -31.14 -1.29 24.43
CA ALA A 287 -32.05 -0.17 24.68
C ALA A 287 -33.05 -0.05 23.50
N PRO A 288 -34.37 0.04 23.76
CA PRO A 288 -35.34 0.19 22.68
C PRO A 288 -35.18 1.54 21.97
N SER A 289 -35.11 1.52 20.64
CA SER A 289 -35.12 2.74 19.82
C SER A 289 -36.53 3.35 19.86
N ARG A 290 -36.65 4.62 20.28
CA ARG A 290 -37.89 5.38 20.25
C ARG A 290 -37.98 6.14 18.93
N ARG A 291 -38.87 5.73 18.04
CA ARG A 291 -39.06 6.35 16.71
C ARG A 291 -40.47 6.89 16.57
N GLY A 292 -40.59 8.06 15.95
CA GLY A 292 -41.85 8.75 15.73
C GLY A 292 -41.96 9.26 14.30
N ALA A 293 -43.15 9.75 13.93
CA ALA A 293 -43.37 10.42 12.65
C ALA A 293 -42.94 11.90 12.74
N TYR A 294 -42.60 12.50 11.60
CA TYR A 294 -42.42 13.93 11.49
C TYR A 294 -43.76 14.65 11.69
N ASP A 295 -43.74 15.72 12.48
CA ASP A 295 -44.85 16.60 12.81
C ASP A 295 -44.41 18.04 12.52
N PRO A 296 -45.04 18.75 11.57
CA PRO A 296 -44.63 20.10 11.18
C PRO A 296 -44.78 21.13 12.31
N ASP A 297 -45.62 20.87 13.32
CA ASP A 297 -45.91 21.79 14.42
C ASP A 297 -45.05 21.49 15.67
N ALA A 298 -44.21 20.46 15.62
CA ALA A 298 -43.35 20.07 16.73
C ALA A 298 -41.99 20.79 16.72
N GLU A 299 -41.42 20.94 17.92
CA GLU A 299 -40.05 21.43 18.10
C GLU A 299 -39.06 20.26 18.09
N TYR A 300 -37.92 20.45 17.43
CA TYR A 300 -36.91 19.43 17.23
C TYR A 300 -35.51 19.90 17.64
N VAL A 301 -34.71 18.96 18.15
CA VAL A 301 -33.27 19.11 18.34
C VAL A 301 -32.55 18.25 17.29
N LEU A 302 -31.64 18.88 16.54
CA LEU A 302 -30.73 18.17 15.65
C LEU A 302 -29.43 17.86 16.40
N GLY A 303 -29.21 16.59 16.72
CA GLY A 303 -27.93 16.09 17.19
C GLY A 303 -27.03 15.76 16.01
N VAL A 304 -25.79 16.24 16.01
CA VAL A 304 -24.78 15.91 14.99
C VAL A 304 -23.53 15.38 15.68
N ASP A 305 -23.10 14.19 15.29
CA ASP A 305 -21.82 13.57 15.68
C ASP A 305 -20.94 13.44 14.43
N GLY A 306 -20.03 14.40 14.26
CA GLY A 306 -19.02 14.41 13.21
C GLY A 306 -17.74 13.73 13.69
N GLY A 307 -17.51 12.49 13.27
CA GLY A 307 -16.31 11.73 13.58
C GLY A 307 -15.29 11.66 12.44
N SER A 308 -14.09 11.13 12.73
CA SER A 308 -13.00 10.92 11.74
C SER A 308 -13.25 9.83 10.68
N THR A 309 -14.42 9.20 10.72
CA THR A 309 -14.83 8.10 9.84
C THR A 309 -16.28 8.22 9.38
N THR A 310 -17.15 8.72 10.25
CA THR A 310 -18.58 8.75 10.02
C THR A 310 -19.17 10.05 10.55
N THR A 311 -20.14 10.56 9.81
CA THR A 311 -21.02 11.65 10.22
C THR A 311 -22.37 11.06 10.52
N LYS A 312 -22.89 11.34 11.71
CA LYS A 312 -24.19 10.87 12.16
C LYS A 312 -25.03 12.07 12.52
N ALA A 313 -26.31 12.03 12.16
CA ALA A 313 -27.27 13.03 12.57
C ALA A 313 -28.55 12.36 13.06
N ALA A 314 -29.19 12.94 14.06
CA ALA A 314 -30.49 12.52 14.55
C ALA A 314 -31.36 13.74 14.81
N LEU A 315 -32.56 13.73 14.24
CA LEU A 315 -33.59 14.73 14.52
C LEU A 315 -34.53 14.17 15.59
N ILE A 316 -34.55 14.82 16.74
CA ILE A 316 -35.22 14.32 17.95
C ILE A 316 -36.34 15.29 18.32
N ASN A 317 -37.57 14.77 18.47
CA ASN A 317 -38.69 15.57 18.98
C ASN A 317 -38.42 15.96 20.44
N VAL A 318 -38.47 17.26 20.76
CA VAL A 318 -38.12 17.75 22.10
C VAL A 318 -39.06 17.23 23.18
N LYS A 319 -40.34 17.04 22.86
CA LYS A 319 -41.37 16.61 23.82
C LYS A 319 -41.37 15.09 24.00
N THR A 320 -41.33 14.32 22.92
CA THR A 320 -41.47 12.85 22.98
C THR A 320 -40.12 12.14 23.10
N LEU A 321 -39.02 12.82 22.81
CA LEU A 321 -37.66 12.27 22.68
C LEU A 321 -37.55 11.16 21.62
N GLU A 322 -38.49 11.12 20.69
CA GLU A 322 -38.48 10.18 19.57
C GLU A 322 -37.57 10.69 18.45
N ILE A 323 -36.81 9.77 17.86
CA ILE A 323 -36.04 10.01 16.65
C ILE A 323 -37.02 9.99 15.48
N VAL A 324 -37.16 11.11 14.76
CA VAL A 324 -38.07 11.22 13.60
C VAL A 324 -37.32 11.13 12.26
N ALA A 325 -36.02 11.41 12.28
CA ALA A 325 -35.12 11.23 11.14
C ALA A 325 -33.71 10.95 11.63
N GLU A 326 -32.95 10.16 10.87
CA GLU A 326 -31.55 9.86 11.15
C GLU A 326 -30.72 9.82 9.87
N HIS A 327 -29.44 10.09 10.01
CA HIS A 327 -28.45 9.91 8.96
C HIS A 327 -27.22 9.21 9.54
N TYR A 328 -26.70 8.25 8.79
CA TYR A 328 -25.42 7.62 9.05
C TYR A 328 -24.66 7.54 7.72
N GLY A 329 -23.58 8.33 7.62
CA GLY A 329 -22.76 8.42 6.41
C GLY A 329 -21.27 8.40 6.72
N ARG A 330 -20.44 8.23 5.70
CA ARG A 330 -18.98 8.40 5.81
C ARG A 330 -18.62 9.89 5.82
N THR A 331 -17.61 10.25 6.60
CA THR A 331 -17.00 11.59 6.54
C THR A 331 -16.01 11.63 5.36
N HIS A 332 -16.14 12.61 4.46
CA HIS A 332 -15.37 12.71 3.21
C HIS A 332 -14.30 13.83 3.20
N GLY A 333 -13.66 14.05 4.35
CA GLY A 333 -12.77 15.19 4.60
C GLY A 333 -13.59 16.38 5.01
#